data_AF-X1CG35-F1
#
_entry.id   AF-X1CG35-F1
#
_cell.length_a   1.000
_cell.length_b   1.000
_cell.length_c   1.000
_cell.angle_alpha   90.00
_cell.angle_beta   90.00
_cell.angle_gamma   90.00
#
_symmetry.space_group_name_H-M   'P 1'
#
loop_
_entity.id
_entity.type
_entity.pdbx_description
1 polymer ?
#
loop_
_entity_poly.entity_id
_entity_poly.type
_entity_poly.pdbx_seq_one_letter_code
_entity_poly.pdbx_strand_id
1 'polypeptide(L)'
;DGVYSGSIAFADVDNDNDQDVLITGFTYWNYQLPIAKLYTNDGNGNYTEVMETPIEGVGGGSIAFADTDNDGDQDVLITGEDIEYYVTAKLYTNDGNGNFEKVYGTTFERVWLSSIAFADIDNDNDQDVLITGRPYPLNQGISKLYINEGNNIFEEILDTPFDGVWLGSIAFADVDNDNDQDVLITGRTGPHNGNPISKLYRNLSPLGINENSLFSKVSIFPNPNKGLINIDLGSLNNVSIKVQNLSGQLIYYKENINTPIYQFELDASPGIYILELSSVGEKQQFKLI
;
A
#
# COMPACT_ATOMS: atom_id res chain seq x y z
N ASP A 1 12.57 16.48 26.70
CA ASP A 1 11.92 17.69 26.17
C ASP A 1 10.76 17.33 25.27
N GLY A 2 9.70 18.14 25.25
CA GLY A 2 8.56 17.90 24.35
C GLY A 2 8.84 18.39 22.94
N VAL A 3 8.11 17.84 21.97
CA VAL A 3 8.11 18.29 20.57
C VAL A 3 6.74 18.82 20.17
N TYR A 4 6.68 19.66 19.14
CA TYR A 4 5.44 20.05 18.47
C TYR A 4 5.57 19.85 16.97
N SER A 5 4.43 19.81 16.27
CA SER A 5 4.36 19.47 14.84
C SER A 5 5.17 18.19 14.57
N GLY A 6 5.04 17.22 15.47
CA GLY A 6 5.81 15.99 15.45
C GLY A 6 4.96 14.80 15.05
N SER A 7 5.63 13.66 14.91
CA SER A 7 5.01 12.35 14.74
C SER A 7 5.62 11.38 15.75
N ILE A 8 4.85 10.36 16.11
CA ILE A 8 5.25 9.26 16.99
C ILE A 8 4.80 7.97 16.32
N ALA A 9 5.69 7.00 16.26
CA ALA A 9 5.38 5.66 15.77
C ALA A 9 6.07 4.62 16.64
N PHE A 10 5.40 3.47 16.80
CA PHE A 10 5.91 2.32 17.51
C PHE A 10 6.22 1.19 16.52
N ALA A 11 7.31 0.48 16.79
CA ALA A 11 7.74 -0.71 16.07
C ALA A 11 8.69 -1.50 16.97
N ASP A 12 8.81 -2.80 16.75
CA ASP A 12 9.90 -3.61 17.33
C ASP A 12 11.11 -3.43 16.41
N VAL A 13 12.13 -2.67 16.83
CA VAL A 13 13.27 -2.35 15.96
C VAL A 13 14.48 -3.22 16.21
N ASP A 14 14.52 -3.99 17.30
CA ASP A 14 15.64 -4.89 17.62
C ASP A 14 15.21 -6.36 17.81
N ASN A 15 14.00 -6.71 17.35
CA ASN A 15 13.43 -8.05 17.31
C ASN A 15 13.33 -8.73 18.68
N ASP A 16 13.20 -7.95 19.75
CA ASP A 16 13.04 -8.47 21.10
C ASP A 16 11.56 -8.72 21.49
N ASN A 17 10.63 -8.41 20.57
CA ASN A 17 9.16 -8.45 20.71
C ASN A 17 8.56 -7.36 21.61
N ASP A 18 9.33 -6.35 21.96
CA ASP A 18 8.86 -5.18 22.67
C ASP A 18 8.68 -3.99 21.72
N GLN A 19 7.74 -3.10 22.03
CA GLN A 19 7.45 -1.95 21.16
C GLN A 19 8.32 -0.75 21.54
N ASP A 20 9.26 -0.44 20.66
CA ASP A 20 10.11 0.73 20.69
C ASP A 20 9.39 1.95 20.12
N VAL A 21 9.99 3.13 20.23
CA VAL A 21 9.35 4.37 19.78
C VAL A 21 10.31 5.33 19.10
N LEU A 22 9.91 5.82 17.93
CA LEU A 22 10.55 6.93 17.24
C LEU A 22 9.68 8.19 17.37
N ILE A 23 10.31 9.30 17.75
CA ILE A 23 9.67 10.61 17.87
C ILE A 23 10.39 11.61 16.96
N THR A 24 9.63 12.28 16.10
CA THR A 24 10.11 13.43 15.30
C THR A 24 9.34 14.70 15.65
N GLY A 25 9.86 15.87 15.28
CA GLY A 25 9.20 17.16 15.50
C GLY A 25 10.16 18.29 15.83
N PHE A 26 9.62 19.47 16.11
CA PHE A 26 10.42 20.65 16.49
C PHE A 26 10.46 20.82 18.01
N THR A 27 11.63 21.18 18.55
CA THR A 27 11.83 21.39 19.99
C THR A 27 11.55 22.82 20.46
N TYR A 28 11.78 23.85 19.63
CA TYR A 28 11.54 25.26 20.00
C TYR A 28 10.74 25.99 18.94
N TRP A 29 9.72 26.73 19.37
CA TRP A 29 8.86 27.51 18.45
C TRP A 29 9.61 28.61 17.70
N ASN A 30 10.54 29.31 18.39
CA ASN A 30 11.27 30.45 17.83
C ASN A 30 12.55 30.04 17.08
N TYR A 31 12.98 28.79 17.24
CA TYR A 31 14.17 28.23 16.62
C TYR A 31 13.88 26.77 16.33
N GLN A 32 13.15 26.54 15.24
CA GLN A 32 12.70 25.23 14.79
C GLN A 32 13.89 24.30 14.59
N LEU A 33 14.27 23.61 15.67
CA LEU A 33 15.28 22.57 15.66
C LEU A 33 14.52 21.24 15.51
N PRO A 34 14.46 20.69 14.29
CA PRO A 34 13.87 19.38 14.06
C PRO A 34 14.74 18.31 14.72
N ILE A 35 14.09 17.30 15.29
CA ILE A 35 14.75 16.17 15.93
C ILE A 35 14.14 14.85 15.45
N ALA A 36 14.91 13.77 15.61
CA ALA A 36 14.45 12.40 15.55
C ALA A 36 15.09 11.69 16.76
N LYS A 37 14.28 11.02 17.57
CA LYS A 37 14.74 10.32 18.78
C LYS A 37 14.13 8.94 18.85
N LEU A 38 14.97 7.93 18.80
CA LEU A 38 14.62 6.53 18.98
C LEU A 38 14.80 6.14 20.44
N TYR A 39 13.86 5.41 20.99
CA TYR A 39 13.93 4.84 22.33
C TYR A 39 13.59 3.35 22.27
N THR A 40 14.46 2.50 22.84
CA THR A 40 14.16 1.07 23.01
C THR A 40 13.44 0.78 24.33
N ASN A 41 12.56 -0.21 24.33
CA ASN A 41 11.74 -0.62 25.47
C ASN A 41 12.24 -1.94 26.06
N ASP A 42 12.33 -2.04 27.39
CA ASP A 42 12.76 -3.27 28.08
C ASP A 42 11.63 -4.29 28.37
N GLY A 43 10.52 -4.21 27.62
CA GLY A 43 9.30 -4.99 27.82
C GLY A 43 8.49 -4.67 29.07
N ASN A 44 9.01 -3.82 29.97
CA ASN A 44 8.31 -3.36 31.17
C ASN A 44 7.82 -1.91 31.02
N GLY A 45 7.97 -1.32 29.84
CA GLY A 45 7.62 0.06 29.56
C GLY A 45 8.70 1.06 30.00
N ASN A 46 9.94 0.61 30.27
CA ASN A 46 11.05 1.51 30.53
C ASN A 46 11.80 1.78 29.22
N TYR A 47 11.76 3.04 28.79
CA TYR A 47 12.35 3.48 27.53
C TYR A 47 13.74 4.07 27.74
N THR A 48 14.71 3.64 26.93
CA THR A 48 16.09 4.16 26.90
C THR A 48 16.39 4.80 25.54
N GLU A 49 16.89 6.04 25.54
CA GLU A 49 17.24 6.73 24.29
C GLU A 49 18.43 6.05 23.60
N VAL A 50 18.26 5.72 22.33
CA VAL A 50 19.36 5.26 21.46
C VAL A 50 20.14 6.48 20.99
N MET A 51 21.39 6.58 21.45
CA MET A 51 22.27 7.68 21.07
C MET A 51 22.85 7.47 19.67
N GLU A 52 23.09 8.56 18.95
CA GLU A 52 23.76 8.54 17.63
C GLU A 52 23.00 7.77 16.53
N THR A 53 21.66 7.73 16.60
CA THR A 53 20.85 7.21 15.49
C THR A 53 21.11 8.02 14.19
N PRO A 54 21.26 7.36 13.03
CA PRO A 54 21.47 8.04 11.75
C PRO A 54 20.20 8.68 11.19
N ILE A 55 19.05 8.48 11.84
CA ILE A 55 17.78 9.08 11.45
C ILE A 55 17.87 10.59 11.65
N GLU A 56 17.80 11.33 10.54
CA GLU A 56 17.94 12.77 10.54
C GLU A 56 16.67 13.44 11.08
N GLY A 57 16.82 14.44 11.94
CA GLY A 57 15.69 15.16 12.51
C GLY A 57 14.82 15.83 11.46
N VAL A 58 13.50 15.66 11.59
CA VAL A 58 12.50 16.34 10.77
C VAL A 58 11.39 16.91 11.64
N GLY A 59 10.71 17.94 11.15
CA GLY A 59 9.51 18.48 11.78
C GLY A 59 8.39 18.74 10.78
N GLY A 60 7.16 18.77 11.28
CA GLY A 60 5.96 19.01 10.49
C GLY A 60 5.59 17.88 9.54
N GLY A 61 6.11 16.66 9.69
CA GLY A 61 5.77 15.54 8.82
C GLY A 61 5.30 14.30 9.59
N SER A 62 5.64 13.12 9.07
CA SER A 62 5.09 11.83 9.49
C SER A 62 6.19 10.75 9.54
N ILE A 63 6.00 9.77 10.41
CA ILE A 63 6.79 8.53 10.51
C ILE A 63 5.87 7.36 10.15
N ALA A 64 6.35 6.40 9.38
CA ALA A 64 5.73 5.10 9.25
C ALA A 64 6.81 4.00 9.18
N PHE A 65 6.57 2.91 9.90
CA PHE A 65 7.38 1.69 9.84
C PHE A 65 6.72 0.66 8.93
N ALA A 66 7.55 -0.10 8.21
CA ALA A 66 7.17 -1.23 7.38
C ALA A 66 8.43 -2.04 7.03
N ASP A 67 8.28 -3.32 6.75
CA ASP A 67 9.33 -4.12 6.11
C ASP A 67 9.32 -3.79 4.61
N THR A 68 10.31 -3.03 4.13
CA THR A 68 10.32 -2.48 2.76
C THR A 68 11.25 -3.23 1.79
N ASP A 69 12.05 -4.17 2.28
CA ASP A 69 12.86 -5.06 1.46
C ASP A 69 12.68 -6.57 1.73
N ASN A 70 11.68 -6.91 2.52
CA ASN A 70 11.23 -8.27 2.83
C ASN A 70 12.28 -9.11 3.56
N ASP A 71 13.09 -8.48 4.40
CA ASP A 71 14.05 -9.16 5.28
C ASP A 71 13.47 -9.52 6.66
N GLY A 72 12.27 -9.01 6.96
CA GLY A 72 11.54 -9.24 8.20
C GLY A 72 11.74 -8.16 9.26
N ASP A 73 12.58 -7.17 8.99
CA ASP A 73 12.93 -6.11 9.93
C ASP A 73 12.12 -4.83 9.66
N GLN A 74 11.86 -4.04 10.71
CA GLN A 74 11.07 -2.80 10.56
C GLN A 74 11.93 -1.65 10.06
N ASP A 75 11.77 -1.30 8.78
CA ASP A 75 12.33 -0.10 8.16
C ASP A 75 11.48 1.13 8.49
N VAL A 76 12.01 2.32 8.22
CA VAL A 76 11.30 3.57 8.52
C VAL A 76 11.38 4.60 7.41
N LEU A 77 10.20 5.08 6.98
CA LEU A 77 10.07 6.27 6.14
C LEU A 77 9.67 7.47 7.00
N ILE A 78 10.47 8.53 6.90
CA ILE A 78 10.16 9.83 7.52
C ILE A 78 9.99 10.92 6.47
N THR A 79 9.02 11.80 6.70
CA THR A 79 8.80 13.01 5.92
C THR A 79 8.78 14.24 6.82
N GLY A 80 8.96 15.43 6.24
CA GLY A 80 8.89 16.69 6.97
C GLY A 80 9.89 17.71 6.44
N GLU A 81 10.25 18.66 7.30
CA GLU A 81 11.24 19.71 7.06
C GLU A 81 12.49 19.46 7.91
N ASP A 82 13.67 19.52 7.30
CA ASP A 82 14.94 19.34 7.98
C ASP A 82 15.52 20.65 8.55
N ILE A 83 16.72 20.56 9.15
CA ILE A 83 17.38 21.70 9.80
C ILE A 83 17.74 22.84 8.84
N GLU A 84 17.81 22.56 7.54
CA GLU A 84 18.09 23.53 6.48
C GLU A 84 16.81 24.10 5.86
N TYR A 85 15.64 23.78 6.44
CA TYR A 85 14.31 24.13 5.95
C TYR A 85 13.95 23.49 4.60
N TYR A 86 14.59 22.37 4.26
CA TYR A 86 14.22 21.61 3.08
C TYR A 86 13.14 20.57 3.41
N VAL A 87 12.07 20.58 2.62
CA VAL A 87 11.10 19.48 2.62
C VAL A 87 11.80 18.20 2.19
N THR A 88 11.46 17.09 2.83
CA THR A 88 12.21 15.84 2.67
C THR A 88 11.32 14.61 2.81
N ALA A 89 11.79 13.51 2.23
CA ALA A 89 11.27 12.15 2.38
C ALA A 89 12.51 11.23 2.42
N LYS A 90 12.71 10.50 3.51
CA LYS A 90 13.92 9.70 3.76
C LYS A 90 13.52 8.32 4.26
N LEU A 91 13.91 7.28 3.53
CA LEU A 91 13.79 5.89 3.93
C LEU A 91 15.08 5.45 4.61
N TYR A 92 14.95 4.67 5.68
CA TYR A 92 16.05 4.03 6.38
C TYR A 92 15.72 2.55 6.55
N THR A 93 16.63 1.67 6.15
CA THR A 93 16.50 0.23 6.41
C THR A 93 17.07 -0.11 7.78
N ASN A 94 16.55 -1.15 8.41
CA ASN A 94 17.01 -1.68 9.69
C ASN A 94 17.67 -3.05 9.52
N ASP A 95 18.60 -3.42 10.39
CA ASP A 95 19.25 -4.74 10.37
C ASP A 95 18.71 -5.72 11.43
N GLY A 96 17.53 -5.41 11.96
CA GLY A 96 16.87 -6.20 13.00
C GLY A 96 17.51 -6.09 14.38
N ASN A 97 18.52 -5.22 14.56
CA ASN A 97 19.17 -4.92 15.84
C ASN A 97 19.10 -3.42 16.18
N GLY A 98 18.20 -2.69 15.52
CA GLY A 98 18.03 -1.24 15.64
C GLY A 98 19.12 -0.42 14.95
N ASN A 99 19.97 -1.01 14.10
CA ASN A 99 20.95 -0.26 13.33
C ASN A 99 20.35 0.16 11.98
N PHE A 100 20.02 1.44 11.88
CA PHE A 100 19.44 1.99 10.66
C PHE A 100 20.51 2.42 9.65
N GLU A 101 20.26 2.24 8.35
CA GLU A 101 21.04 2.83 7.26
C GLU A 101 20.14 3.61 6.30
N LYS A 102 20.59 4.79 5.86
CA LYS A 102 19.80 5.62 4.94
C LYS A 102 19.82 5.03 3.53
N VAL A 103 18.63 4.83 2.95
CA VAL A 103 18.49 4.47 1.54
C VAL A 103 18.64 5.72 0.67
N TYR A 104 19.58 5.67 -0.28
CA TYR A 104 19.82 6.76 -1.23
C TYR A 104 19.14 6.48 -2.57
N GLY A 105 18.66 7.54 -3.24
CA GLY A 105 18.09 7.43 -4.59
C GLY A 105 16.60 7.08 -4.63
N THR A 106 15.91 7.10 -3.49
CA THR A 106 14.44 6.96 -3.43
C THR A 106 13.74 8.03 -4.28
N THR A 107 12.65 7.65 -4.93
CA THR A 107 11.87 8.48 -5.86
C THR A 107 10.75 9.28 -5.19
N PHE A 108 10.58 9.13 -3.87
CA PHE A 108 9.52 9.79 -3.11
C PHE A 108 9.54 11.31 -3.28
N GLU A 109 8.35 11.87 -3.50
CA GLU A 109 8.16 13.31 -3.49
C GLU A 109 8.40 13.85 -2.08
N ARG A 110 9.21 14.90 -1.99
CA ARG A 110 9.57 15.50 -0.71
C ARG A 110 8.42 16.37 -0.20
N VAL A 111 7.93 16.07 0.99
CA VAL A 111 6.75 16.74 1.54
C VAL A 111 6.89 17.10 3.02
N TRP A 112 6.12 18.10 3.42
CA TRP A 112 5.83 18.46 4.81
C TRP A 112 4.31 18.57 4.98
N LEU A 113 3.84 18.71 6.22
CA LEU A 113 2.42 18.65 6.60
C LEU A 113 1.75 17.39 6.06
N SER A 114 2.46 16.27 6.22
CA SER A 114 2.26 15.01 5.51
C SER A 114 1.63 13.93 6.38
N SER A 115 1.20 12.85 5.71
CA SER A 115 0.90 11.55 6.31
C SER A 115 1.47 10.48 5.39
N ILE A 116 2.00 9.41 5.98
CA ILE A 116 2.48 8.21 5.28
C ILE A 116 1.62 7.05 5.75
N ALA A 117 1.28 6.11 4.86
CA ALA A 117 0.79 4.81 5.25
C ALA A 117 1.31 3.75 4.27
N PHE A 118 1.72 2.61 4.82
CA PHE A 118 2.06 1.42 4.06
C PHE A 118 0.89 0.45 4.02
N ALA A 119 0.76 -0.27 2.91
CA ALA A 119 -0.13 -1.41 2.72
C ALA A 119 0.30 -2.18 1.47
N ASP A 120 0.05 -3.48 1.41
CA ASP A 120 0.15 -4.27 0.18
C ASP A 120 -1.11 -3.99 -0.67
N ILE A 121 -0.97 -3.23 -1.76
CA ILE A 121 -2.11 -2.73 -2.55
C ILE A 121 -2.35 -3.57 -3.81
N ASP A 122 -1.30 -4.21 -4.34
CA ASP A 122 -1.40 -5.07 -5.52
C ASP A 122 -1.31 -6.58 -5.23
N ASN A 123 -1.26 -6.94 -3.95
CA ASN A 123 -1.28 -8.31 -3.41
C ASN A 123 -0.05 -9.14 -3.78
N ASP A 124 1.13 -8.51 -3.89
CA ASP A 124 2.40 -9.19 -4.13
C ASP A 124 3.21 -9.50 -2.86
N ASN A 125 2.71 -9.05 -1.70
CA ASN A 125 3.31 -9.10 -0.35
C ASN A 125 4.41 -8.08 -0.07
N ASP A 126 4.68 -7.16 -0.99
CA ASP A 126 5.59 -6.05 -0.76
C ASP A 126 4.81 -4.85 -0.18
N GLN A 127 5.43 -4.09 0.73
CA GLN A 127 4.76 -2.93 1.34
C GLN A 127 4.80 -1.71 0.42
N ASP A 128 3.69 -1.42 -0.25
CA ASP A 128 3.48 -0.18 -1.01
C ASP A 128 3.26 1.01 -0.09
N VAL A 129 3.41 2.23 -0.63
CA VAL A 129 3.30 3.44 0.19
C VAL A 129 2.49 4.55 -0.46
N LEU A 130 1.53 5.08 0.31
CA LEU A 130 0.84 6.32 -0.03
C LEU A 130 1.39 7.46 0.83
N ILE A 131 1.82 8.52 0.14
CA ILE A 131 2.34 9.75 0.76
C ILE A 131 1.40 10.89 0.42
N THR A 132 0.85 11.54 1.45
CA THR A 132 0.16 12.83 1.32
C THR A 132 1.01 13.93 1.91
N GLY A 133 0.78 15.17 1.49
CA GLY A 133 1.47 16.32 2.04
C GLY A 133 1.64 17.44 1.05
N ARG A 134 2.44 18.43 1.42
CA ARG A 134 2.70 19.61 0.60
C ARG A 134 4.14 19.57 0.09
N PRO A 135 4.40 19.61 -1.22
CA PRO A 135 5.76 19.75 -1.72
C PRO A 135 6.23 21.21 -1.66
N TYR A 136 7.51 21.46 -1.96
CA TYR A 136 8.06 22.80 -2.19
C TYR A 136 8.72 22.84 -3.57
N PRO A 137 8.51 23.90 -4.38
CA PRO A 137 7.83 25.17 -4.08
C PRO A 137 6.31 25.14 -4.34
N LEU A 138 5.73 23.97 -4.66
CA LEU A 138 4.33 23.85 -5.02
C LEU A 138 3.41 24.05 -3.81
N ASN A 139 2.61 25.11 -3.83
CA ASN A 139 1.75 25.45 -2.71
C ASN A 139 0.44 24.65 -2.63
N GLN A 140 0.38 23.43 -3.19
CA GLN A 140 -0.81 22.56 -3.18
C GLN A 140 -0.49 21.20 -2.56
N GLY A 141 -1.48 20.57 -1.93
CA GLY A 141 -1.35 19.21 -1.42
C GLY A 141 -1.21 18.18 -2.55
N ILE A 142 -0.58 17.06 -2.26
CA ILE A 142 -0.46 15.89 -3.13
C ILE A 142 -0.91 14.63 -2.39
N SER A 143 -1.25 13.61 -3.14
CA SER A 143 -1.52 12.25 -2.66
C SER A 143 -0.91 11.33 -3.70
N LYS A 144 0.26 10.75 -3.42
CA LYS A 144 1.05 9.95 -4.37
C LYS A 144 1.22 8.54 -3.86
N LEU A 145 0.80 7.57 -4.66
CA LEU A 145 0.97 6.15 -4.41
C LEU A 145 2.23 5.66 -5.11
N TYR A 146 3.02 4.87 -4.40
CA TYR A 146 4.21 4.22 -4.92
C TYR A 146 4.09 2.71 -4.67
N ILE A 147 4.27 1.91 -5.74
CA ILE A 147 4.35 0.45 -5.64
C ILE A 147 5.79 0.05 -5.34
N ASN A 148 5.97 -0.88 -4.40
CA ASN A 148 7.25 -1.44 -4.07
C ASN A 148 7.53 -2.66 -4.95
N GLU A 149 8.50 -2.58 -5.84
CA GLU A 149 8.92 -3.68 -6.72
C GLU A 149 10.00 -4.57 -6.06
N GLY A 150 10.05 -4.53 -4.72
CA GLY A 150 11.02 -5.18 -3.86
C GLY A 150 12.38 -4.48 -3.74
N ASN A 151 13.14 -4.86 -2.72
CA ASN A 151 14.49 -4.33 -2.41
C ASN A 151 14.55 -2.78 -2.35
N ASN A 152 13.55 -2.14 -1.72
CA ASN A 152 13.44 -0.69 -1.60
C ASN A 152 13.30 0.08 -2.92
N ILE A 153 12.79 -0.56 -3.98
CA ILE A 153 12.59 0.06 -5.29
C ILE A 153 11.12 0.47 -5.43
N PHE A 154 10.86 1.78 -5.38
CA PHE A 154 9.50 2.33 -5.43
C PHE A 154 9.21 3.03 -6.77
N GLU A 155 8.14 2.62 -7.45
CA GLU A 155 7.61 3.26 -8.68
C GLU A 155 6.33 4.07 -8.39
N GLU A 156 6.29 5.34 -8.79
CA GLU A 156 5.10 6.18 -8.65
C GLU A 156 3.99 5.74 -9.62
N ILE A 157 2.81 5.43 -9.09
CA ILE A 157 1.61 5.22 -9.90
C ILE A 157 1.04 6.58 -10.31
N LEU A 158 1.02 6.81 -11.62
CA LEU A 158 0.46 8.02 -12.21
C LEU A 158 -1.07 7.90 -12.37
N ASP A 159 -1.74 9.05 -12.49
CA ASP A 159 -3.18 9.14 -12.76
C ASP A 159 -4.09 8.47 -11.72
N THR A 160 -3.65 8.43 -10.45
CA THR A 160 -4.47 7.96 -9.33
C THR A 160 -5.71 8.85 -9.12
N PRO A 161 -6.83 8.31 -8.59
CA PRO A 161 -8.06 9.08 -8.40
C PRO A 161 -8.00 10.04 -7.20
N PHE A 162 -6.87 10.09 -6.50
CA PHE A 162 -6.73 10.80 -5.23
C PHE A 162 -6.76 12.32 -5.42
N ASP A 163 -7.51 12.98 -4.55
CA ASP A 163 -7.42 14.43 -4.43
C ASP A 163 -6.10 14.76 -3.73
N GLY A 164 -5.38 15.80 -4.18
CA GLY A 164 -4.15 16.23 -3.53
C GLY A 164 -4.41 16.84 -2.15
N VAL A 165 -3.82 16.25 -1.11
CA VAL A 165 -4.13 16.56 0.29
C VAL A 165 -2.89 16.93 1.10
N TRP A 166 -3.04 17.84 2.07
CA TRP A 166 -2.05 18.18 3.08
C TRP A 166 -2.73 18.39 4.45
N LEU A 167 -1.96 18.39 5.55
CA LEU A 167 -2.48 18.36 6.92
C LEU A 167 -3.49 17.22 7.12
N GLY A 168 -3.13 16.04 6.65
CA GLY A 168 -4.03 14.91 6.49
C GLY A 168 -3.71 13.71 7.37
N SER A 169 -4.51 12.68 7.17
CA SER A 169 -4.30 11.32 7.68
C SER A 169 -4.74 10.33 6.62
N ILE A 170 -4.01 9.23 6.51
CA ILE A 170 -4.31 8.10 5.63
C ILE A 170 -4.65 6.89 6.52
N ALA A 171 -5.62 6.09 6.10
CA ALA A 171 -5.86 4.78 6.68
C ALA A 171 -6.26 3.81 5.57
N PHE A 172 -5.52 2.71 5.47
CA PHE A 172 -5.88 1.56 4.64
C PHE A 172 -6.70 0.57 5.45
N ALA A 173 -7.71 -0.02 4.80
CA ALA A 173 -8.44 -1.17 5.28
C ALA A 173 -9.25 -1.76 4.13
N ASP A 174 -9.39 -3.08 4.08
CA ASP A 174 -10.44 -3.73 3.31
C ASP A 174 -11.80 -3.45 3.99
N VAL A 175 -12.59 -2.50 3.45
CA VAL A 175 -13.85 -2.08 4.09
C VAL A 175 -15.06 -2.85 3.60
N ASP A 176 -14.92 -3.69 2.58
CA ASP A 176 -16.02 -4.41 1.96
C ASP A 176 -15.83 -5.94 1.91
N ASN A 177 -14.68 -6.43 2.37
CA ASN A 177 -14.23 -7.82 2.41
C ASN A 177 -13.99 -8.44 1.02
N ASP A 178 -13.46 -7.65 0.07
CA ASP A 178 -13.02 -8.14 -1.24
C ASP A 178 -11.52 -8.44 -1.32
N ASN A 179 -10.82 -8.39 -0.18
CA ASN A 179 -9.37 -8.57 -0.02
C ASN A 179 -8.50 -7.51 -0.70
N ASP A 180 -9.09 -6.47 -1.31
CA ASP A 180 -8.33 -5.33 -1.82
C ASP A 180 -8.26 -4.22 -0.75
N GLN A 181 -7.11 -3.56 -0.62
CA GLN A 181 -6.98 -2.45 0.33
C GLN A 181 -7.72 -1.20 -0.17
N ASP A 182 -8.75 -0.77 0.55
CA ASP A 182 -9.37 0.55 0.36
C ASP A 182 -8.64 1.62 1.16
N VAL A 183 -8.76 2.88 0.76
CA VAL A 183 -8.09 3.98 1.46
C VAL A 183 -9.03 5.13 1.82
N LEU A 184 -9.00 5.51 3.10
CA LEU A 184 -9.60 6.75 3.58
C LEU A 184 -8.53 7.83 3.69
N ILE A 185 -8.70 8.93 2.95
CA ILE A 185 -7.82 10.10 3.04
C ILE A 185 -8.61 11.27 3.62
N THR A 186 -8.05 11.89 4.66
CA THR A 186 -8.54 13.13 5.26
C THR A 186 -7.50 14.23 5.17
N GLY A 187 -7.92 15.50 5.19
CA GLY A 187 -7.00 16.64 5.26
C GLY A 187 -7.57 17.88 4.58
N ARG A 188 -6.73 18.66 3.88
CA ARG A 188 -7.14 19.87 3.14
C ARG A 188 -6.73 19.81 1.67
N THR A 189 -7.60 20.27 0.77
CA THR A 189 -7.34 20.35 -0.69
C THR A 189 -7.08 21.78 -1.16
N GLY A 190 -6.16 21.97 -2.10
CA GLY A 190 -5.84 23.30 -2.64
C GLY A 190 -4.91 24.15 -1.74
N PRO A 191 -4.61 25.41 -2.13
CA PRO A 191 -3.57 26.22 -1.50
C PRO A 191 -4.05 26.94 -0.23
N HIS A 192 -3.20 27.00 0.81
CA HIS A 192 -3.22 27.83 2.05
C HIS A 192 -4.51 27.90 2.89
N ASN A 193 -5.70 27.92 2.30
CA ASN A 193 -7.03 27.90 2.91
C ASN A 193 -7.90 26.78 2.33
N GLY A 194 -7.26 25.66 1.98
CA GLY A 194 -7.91 24.53 1.37
C GLY A 194 -9.13 24.01 2.13
N ASN A 195 -10.13 23.51 1.41
CA ASN A 195 -11.33 22.94 2.01
C ASN A 195 -10.98 21.63 2.71
N PRO A 196 -11.53 21.38 3.91
CA PRO A 196 -11.37 20.07 4.53
C PRO A 196 -12.00 19.00 3.63
N ILE A 197 -11.33 17.85 3.54
CA ILE A 197 -11.81 16.66 2.83
C ILE A 197 -11.72 15.45 3.76
N SER A 198 -12.67 14.53 3.58
CA SER A 198 -12.62 13.18 4.10
C SER A 198 -13.29 12.31 3.05
N LYS A 199 -12.50 11.47 2.38
CA LYS A 199 -12.97 10.71 1.21
C LYS A 199 -12.40 9.30 1.24
N LEU A 200 -13.31 8.33 1.17
CA LEU A 200 -12.99 6.92 0.97
C LEU A 200 -12.84 6.68 -0.53
N TYR A 201 -11.74 6.07 -0.91
CA TYR A 201 -11.46 5.57 -2.25
C TYR A 201 -11.46 4.06 -2.15
N ARG A 202 -12.44 3.42 -2.80
CA ARG A 202 -12.48 1.95 -2.84
C ARG A 202 -11.56 1.45 -3.95
N ASN A 203 -10.69 0.50 -3.63
CA ASN A 203 -9.89 -0.20 -4.63
C ASN A 203 -10.77 -1.25 -5.28
N LEU A 204 -11.57 -0.81 -6.24
CA LEU A 204 -12.39 -1.73 -6.99
C LEU A 204 -11.45 -2.52 -7.89
N SER A 205 -11.29 -3.81 -7.59
CA SER A 205 -10.97 -4.82 -8.58
C SER A 205 -11.67 -4.45 -9.90
N PRO A 206 -11.02 -4.52 -11.09
CA PRO A 206 -11.42 -3.82 -12.32
C PRO A 206 -12.85 -4.09 -12.85
N LEU A 207 -13.65 -4.90 -12.15
CA LEU A 207 -15.02 -5.26 -12.45
C LEU A 207 -16.05 -4.78 -11.40
N GLY A 208 -15.65 -4.32 -10.20
CA GLY A 208 -16.59 -3.86 -9.17
C GLY A 208 -17.62 -4.91 -8.74
N ILE A 209 -17.22 -6.19 -8.75
CA ILE A 209 -18.04 -7.33 -8.34
C ILE A 209 -17.40 -7.92 -7.10
N ASN A 210 -18.14 -7.96 -5.99
CA ASN A 210 -17.72 -8.60 -4.74
C ASN A 210 -17.00 -9.92 -5.01
N GLU A 211 -15.76 -10.05 -4.54
CA GLU A 211 -15.06 -11.33 -4.56
C GLU A 211 -15.90 -12.36 -3.82
N ASN A 212 -16.32 -13.38 -4.55
CA ASN A 212 -17.08 -14.43 -3.94
C ASN A 212 -16.12 -15.47 -3.36
N SER A 213 -16.02 -15.52 -2.02
CA SER A 213 -15.15 -16.46 -1.30
C SER A 213 -15.23 -17.92 -1.79
N LEU A 214 -16.35 -18.33 -2.41
CA LEU A 214 -16.53 -19.63 -3.04
C LEU A 214 -15.48 -19.91 -4.13
N PHE A 215 -15.06 -18.89 -4.88
CA PHE A 215 -14.13 -19.01 -6.01
C PHE A 215 -12.69 -18.57 -5.67
N SER A 216 -12.39 -18.19 -4.42
CA SER A 216 -11.07 -17.73 -3.96
C SER A 216 -9.92 -18.72 -4.22
N LYS A 217 -10.21 -20.02 -4.34
CA LYS A 217 -9.23 -21.08 -4.63
C LYS A 217 -9.17 -21.48 -6.10
N VAL A 218 -9.90 -20.80 -6.96
CA VAL A 218 -9.91 -21.09 -8.40
C VAL A 218 -8.66 -20.50 -9.03
N SER A 219 -7.95 -21.31 -9.82
CA SER A 219 -6.84 -20.83 -10.64
C SER A 219 -7.05 -21.19 -12.10
N ILE A 220 -6.63 -20.29 -13.01
CA ILE A 220 -6.75 -20.49 -14.46
C ILE A 220 -5.34 -20.44 -15.05
N PHE A 221 -4.92 -21.52 -15.71
CA PHE A 221 -3.56 -21.64 -16.22
C PHE A 221 -3.43 -22.49 -17.50
N PRO A 222 -2.45 -22.16 -18.36
CA PRO A 222 -1.68 -20.92 -18.33
C PRO A 222 -2.58 -19.72 -18.68
N ASN A 223 -2.26 -18.53 -18.17
CA ASN A 223 -2.90 -17.27 -18.55
C ASN A 223 -1.79 -16.19 -18.58
N PRO A 224 -1.28 -15.76 -19.74
CA PRO A 224 -1.83 -15.94 -21.09
C PRO A 224 -1.78 -17.38 -21.64
N ASN A 225 -2.74 -17.73 -22.51
CA ASN A 225 -2.89 -19.07 -23.11
C ASN A 225 -2.80 -19.05 -24.64
N LYS A 226 -2.57 -20.22 -25.26
CA LYS A 226 -2.55 -20.41 -26.72
C LYS A 226 -3.77 -21.18 -27.22
N GLY A 227 -4.92 -20.94 -26.61
CA GLY A 227 -6.17 -21.65 -26.86
C GLY A 227 -6.43 -22.80 -25.90
N LEU A 228 -5.42 -23.38 -25.24
CA LEU A 228 -5.62 -24.45 -24.25
C LEU A 228 -5.64 -23.89 -22.83
N ILE A 229 -6.74 -24.10 -22.12
CA ILE A 229 -7.02 -23.49 -20.81
C ILE A 229 -7.32 -24.60 -19.81
N ASN A 230 -6.66 -24.56 -18.65
CA ASN A 230 -7.01 -25.36 -17.49
C ASN A 230 -7.58 -24.45 -16.41
N ILE A 231 -8.61 -24.94 -15.73
CA ILE A 231 -9.18 -24.30 -14.55
C ILE A 231 -9.10 -25.32 -13.42
N ASP A 232 -8.37 -24.98 -12.36
CA ASP A 232 -8.50 -25.67 -11.08
C ASP A 232 -9.72 -25.09 -10.35
N LEU A 233 -10.76 -25.91 -10.25
CA LEU A 233 -12.03 -25.65 -9.57
C LEU A 233 -12.00 -26.14 -8.11
N GLY A 234 -10.92 -26.79 -7.66
CA GLY A 234 -10.77 -27.29 -6.30
C GLY A 234 -11.93 -28.20 -5.88
N SER A 235 -12.67 -27.80 -4.85
CA SER A 235 -13.82 -28.54 -4.31
C SER A 235 -15.18 -28.12 -4.87
N LEU A 236 -15.21 -27.26 -5.89
CA LEU A 236 -16.47 -26.80 -6.49
C LEU A 236 -17.17 -27.93 -7.25
N ASN A 237 -18.50 -27.91 -7.19
CA ASN A 237 -19.36 -28.86 -7.90
C ASN A 237 -20.47 -28.11 -8.65
N ASN A 238 -21.05 -28.75 -9.66
CA ASN A 238 -22.05 -28.17 -10.56
C ASN A 238 -21.63 -26.79 -11.10
N VAL A 239 -20.38 -26.69 -11.55
CA VAL A 239 -19.84 -25.45 -12.10
C VAL A 239 -20.34 -25.27 -13.54
N SER A 240 -20.71 -24.04 -13.91
CA SER A 240 -20.83 -23.60 -15.30
C SER A 240 -19.73 -22.61 -15.65
N ILE A 241 -19.15 -22.77 -16.84
CA ILE A 241 -18.18 -21.86 -17.45
C ILE A 241 -18.86 -21.17 -18.63
N LYS A 242 -18.70 -19.86 -18.72
CA LYS A 242 -19.13 -19.05 -19.86
C LYS A 242 -18.00 -18.12 -20.26
N VAL A 243 -17.53 -18.19 -21.51
CA VAL A 243 -16.49 -17.28 -22.04
C VAL A 243 -17.11 -16.34 -23.06
N GLN A 244 -16.88 -15.04 -22.90
CA GLN A 244 -17.37 -13.99 -23.80
C GLN A 244 -16.22 -13.09 -24.26
N ASN A 245 -16.33 -12.49 -25.45
CA ASN A 245 -15.44 -11.40 -25.83
C ASN A 245 -15.89 -10.07 -25.19
N LEU A 246 -15.08 -9.01 -25.33
CA LEU A 246 -15.36 -7.69 -24.78
C LEU A 246 -16.65 -7.04 -25.35
N SER A 247 -17.14 -7.51 -26.49
CA SER A 247 -18.43 -7.08 -27.06
C SER A 247 -19.63 -7.86 -26.50
N GLY A 248 -19.41 -8.76 -25.54
CA GLY A 248 -20.45 -9.60 -24.93
C GLY A 248 -20.86 -10.81 -25.76
N GLN A 249 -20.21 -11.07 -26.89
CA GLN A 249 -20.49 -12.27 -27.70
C GLN A 249 -20.03 -13.52 -26.96
N LEU A 250 -20.91 -14.51 -26.86
CA LEU A 250 -20.60 -15.82 -26.28
C LEU A 250 -19.67 -16.61 -27.21
N ILE A 251 -18.56 -17.09 -26.67
CA ILE A 251 -17.52 -17.86 -27.37
C ILE A 251 -17.54 -19.31 -26.90
N TYR A 252 -17.66 -19.55 -25.60
CA TYR A 252 -17.68 -20.87 -25.01
C TYR A 252 -18.71 -20.97 -23.89
N TYR A 253 -19.36 -22.12 -23.76
CA TYR A 253 -20.26 -22.41 -22.66
C TYR A 253 -20.21 -23.89 -22.29
N LYS A 254 -20.12 -24.17 -20.99
CA LYS A 254 -20.21 -25.50 -20.42
C LYS A 254 -20.91 -25.44 -19.07
N GLU A 255 -21.70 -26.46 -18.77
CA GLU A 255 -22.40 -26.61 -17.49
C GLU A 255 -22.22 -28.01 -16.91
N ASN A 256 -22.61 -28.17 -15.64
CA ASN A 256 -22.58 -29.43 -14.91
C ASN A 256 -21.17 -30.02 -14.76
N ILE A 257 -20.16 -29.15 -14.58
CA ILE A 257 -18.77 -29.56 -14.34
C ILE A 257 -18.63 -29.96 -12.87
N ASN A 258 -18.12 -31.17 -12.65
CA ASN A 258 -17.96 -31.80 -11.33
C ASN A 258 -16.57 -32.43 -11.18
N THR A 259 -15.56 -31.82 -11.80
CA THR A 259 -14.17 -32.28 -11.75
C THR A 259 -13.30 -31.18 -11.12
N PRO A 260 -12.34 -31.54 -10.24
CA PRO A 260 -11.46 -30.55 -9.63
C PRO A 260 -10.64 -29.75 -10.63
N ILE A 261 -10.25 -30.36 -11.75
CA ILE A 261 -9.61 -29.65 -12.86
C ILE A 261 -10.49 -29.82 -14.08
N TYR A 262 -10.75 -28.72 -14.79
CA TYR A 262 -11.46 -28.72 -16.05
C TYR A 262 -10.59 -28.09 -17.14
N GLN A 263 -10.46 -28.79 -18.26
CA GLN A 263 -9.64 -28.37 -19.39
C GLN A 263 -10.51 -28.23 -20.64
N PHE A 264 -10.29 -27.16 -21.40
CA PHE A 264 -10.93 -26.96 -22.69
C PHE A 264 -10.06 -26.16 -23.65
N GLU A 265 -10.37 -26.26 -24.93
CA GLU A 265 -9.78 -25.44 -25.98
C GLU A 265 -10.76 -24.33 -26.38
N LEU A 266 -10.26 -23.10 -26.48
CA LEU A 266 -10.99 -21.93 -26.93
C LEU A 266 -10.57 -21.60 -28.36
N ASP A 267 -11.44 -21.96 -29.32
CA ASP A 267 -11.27 -21.62 -30.72
C ASP A 267 -11.71 -20.17 -30.97
N ALA A 268 -10.81 -19.23 -30.68
CA ALA A 268 -11.07 -17.80 -30.81
C ALA A 268 -9.80 -17.04 -31.25
N SER A 269 -10.00 -15.83 -31.80
CA SER A 269 -8.88 -14.98 -32.19
C SER A 269 -8.07 -14.53 -30.96
N PRO A 270 -6.75 -14.28 -31.09
CA PRO A 270 -5.98 -13.71 -29.97
C PRO A 270 -6.61 -12.41 -29.46
N GLY A 271 -6.76 -12.29 -28.14
CA GLY A 271 -7.40 -11.15 -27.51
C GLY A 271 -7.82 -11.44 -26.08
N ILE A 272 -8.45 -10.44 -25.44
CA ILE A 272 -8.93 -10.55 -24.07
C ILE A 272 -10.37 -11.07 -24.07
N TYR A 273 -10.64 -12.03 -23.20
CA TYR A 273 -11.95 -12.63 -22.98
C TYR A 273 -12.33 -12.56 -21.51
N ILE A 274 -13.64 -12.59 -21.24
CA ILE A 274 -14.22 -12.68 -19.90
C ILE A 274 -14.69 -14.12 -19.70
N LEU A 275 -14.16 -14.78 -18.69
CA LEU A 275 -14.58 -16.11 -18.25
C LEU A 275 -15.43 -15.96 -16.98
N GLU A 276 -16.71 -16.30 -17.05
CA GLU A 276 -17.63 -16.36 -15.91
C GLU A 276 -17.75 -17.81 -15.44
N LEU A 277 -17.46 -18.04 -14.17
CA LEU A 277 -17.82 -19.24 -13.44
C LEU A 277 -19.14 -19.02 -12.70
N SER A 278 -19.95 -20.07 -12.58
CA SER A 278 -21.09 -20.07 -11.68
C SER A 278 -21.23 -21.41 -10.97
N SER A 279 -21.54 -21.40 -9.68
CA SER A 279 -21.71 -22.60 -8.84
C SER A 279 -22.59 -22.25 -7.65
N VAL A 280 -23.53 -23.12 -7.28
CA VAL A 280 -24.43 -22.96 -6.11
C VAL A 280 -25.14 -21.59 -6.04
N GLY A 281 -25.50 -21.02 -7.19
CA GLY A 281 -26.20 -19.72 -7.27
C GLY A 281 -25.29 -18.50 -7.26
N GLU A 282 -24.00 -18.70 -7.04
CA GLU A 282 -22.96 -17.67 -7.03
C GLU A 282 -22.19 -17.63 -8.35
N LYS A 283 -21.55 -16.49 -8.64
CA LYS A 283 -20.77 -16.27 -9.86
C LYS A 283 -19.48 -15.50 -9.60
N GLN A 284 -18.44 -15.78 -10.38
CA GLN A 284 -17.19 -15.02 -10.40
C GLN A 284 -16.71 -14.87 -11.85
N GLN A 285 -16.17 -13.71 -12.20
CA GLN A 285 -15.60 -13.46 -13.52
C GLN A 285 -14.07 -13.36 -13.42
N PHE A 286 -13.40 -13.83 -14.47
CA PHE A 286 -11.96 -13.86 -14.61
C PHE A 286 -11.55 -13.32 -15.97
N LYS A 287 -10.41 -12.62 -16.02
CA LYS A 287 -9.79 -12.19 -17.27
C LYS A 287 -9.01 -13.34 -17.89
N LEU A 288 -9.25 -13.61 -19.16
CA LEU A 288 -8.52 -14.59 -19.95
C LEU A 288 -7.76 -13.87 -21.07
N ILE A 289 -6.45 -14.13 -21.16
CA ILE A 289 -5.50 -13.50 -22.10
C ILE A 289 -4.91 -14.57 -23.02
#